data_AF-A0A9D8LCR5-F1
#
_entry.id   AF-A0A9D8LCR5-F1
#
_cell.length_a   1.000
_cell.length_b   1.000
_cell.length_c   1.000
_cell.angle_alpha   90.00
_cell.angle_beta   90.00
_cell.angle_gamma   90.00
#
_symmetry.space_group_name_H-M   'P 1'
#
loop_
_entity.id
_entity.type
_entity.pdbx_description
1 polymer ?
#
loop_
_entity_poly.entity_id
_entity_poly.type
_entity_poly.pdbx_seq_one_letter_code
_entity_poly.pdbx_strand_id
1 'polypeptide(L)'
;MRTALFATAIALFATPALAQFPPPGVYACTVADGAPLGELTLFVAGDYSFKDTNGVSASGQVASAGTDVNPLSGPLRQMQLTGVFGTDDAGKTVFKFTGPAGQGVTCS
;
A
#
# COMPACT_ATOMS: atom_id res chain seq x y z
N MET A 1 -27.64 51.32 6.37
CA MET A 1 -26.29 50.83 5.98
C MET A 1 -25.52 50.46 7.23
N ARG A 2 -25.05 49.20 7.33
CA ARG A 2 -23.71 48.79 7.82
C ARG A 2 -23.72 47.31 8.19
N THR A 3 -23.48 46.53 7.15
CA THR A 3 -23.11 45.11 7.15
C THR A 3 -21.82 44.91 7.95
N ALA A 4 -21.80 44.00 8.92
CA ALA A 4 -20.58 43.56 9.58
C ALA A 4 -20.43 42.04 9.44
N LEU A 5 -19.79 41.68 8.33
CA LEU A 5 -18.92 40.52 8.08
C LEU A 5 -18.93 39.38 9.11
N PHE A 6 -19.53 38.25 8.73
CA PHE A 6 -19.19 36.92 9.25
C PHE A 6 -17.81 36.52 8.73
N ALA A 7 -16.79 36.52 9.60
CA ALA A 7 -15.50 35.92 9.29
C ALA A 7 -15.55 34.42 9.62
N THR A 8 -15.84 33.59 8.62
CA THR A 8 -15.75 32.13 8.73
C THR A 8 -14.28 31.72 8.69
N ALA A 9 -13.71 31.41 9.85
CA ALA A 9 -12.39 30.79 9.93
C ALA A 9 -12.51 29.30 9.56
N ILE A 10 -12.07 28.93 8.35
CA ILE A 10 -11.94 27.53 7.93
C ILE A 10 -10.61 27.02 8.48
N ALA A 11 -10.65 26.40 9.66
CA ALA A 11 -9.53 25.62 10.18
C ALA A 11 -9.47 24.28 9.43
N LEU A 12 -8.62 24.19 8.41
CA LEU A 12 -8.24 22.91 7.80
C LEU A 12 -7.38 22.14 8.80
N PHE A 13 -8.01 21.24 9.58
CA PHE A 13 -7.31 20.25 10.38
C PHE A 13 -6.67 19.22 9.44
N ALA A 14 -5.47 19.51 8.94
CA ALA A 14 -4.60 18.47 8.38
C ALA A 14 -4.12 17.59 9.54
N THR A 15 -4.87 16.53 9.85
CA THR A 15 -4.38 15.51 10.78
C THR A 15 -3.19 14.81 10.13
N PRO A 16 -2.08 14.58 10.87
CA PRO A 16 -1.00 13.78 10.34
C PRO A 16 -1.55 12.38 10.09
N ALA A 17 -1.46 11.89 8.86
CA ALA A 17 -1.69 10.49 8.56
C ALA A 17 -0.64 9.71 9.35
N LEU A 18 -1.04 9.11 10.47
CA LEU A 18 -0.17 8.18 11.20
C LEU A 18 0.24 7.10 10.20
N ALA A 19 1.54 6.75 10.17
CA ALA A 19 2.00 5.62 9.40
C ALA A 19 1.31 4.36 9.94
N GLN A 20 0.22 3.97 9.28
CA GLN A 20 -0.51 2.77 9.62
C GLN A 20 0.11 1.67 8.77
N PHE A 21 0.96 0.85 9.38
CA PHE A 21 1.46 -0.32 8.69
C PHE A 21 0.40 -1.42 8.77
N PRO A 22 0.15 -2.10 7.65
CA PRO A 22 -0.68 -3.30 7.67
C PRO A 22 -0.08 -4.34 8.63
N PRO A 23 -0.91 -5.25 9.17
CA PRO A 23 -0.41 -6.31 10.02
C PRO A 23 0.66 -7.13 9.29
N PRO A 24 1.69 -7.60 10.00
CA PRO A 24 2.67 -8.50 9.40
C PRO A 24 2.02 -9.82 9.01
N GLY A 25 2.49 -10.43 7.92
CA GLY A 25 1.87 -11.63 7.37
C GLY A 25 2.47 -12.05 6.03
N VAL A 26 1.98 -13.18 5.51
CA VAL A 26 2.34 -13.71 4.20
C VAL A 26 1.12 -13.58 3.29
N TYR A 27 1.32 -12.95 2.13
CA TYR A 27 0.27 -12.59 1.18
C TYR A 27 0.60 -13.17 -0.19
N ALA A 28 -0.33 -13.89 -0.80
CA ALA A 28 -0.15 -14.42 -2.14
C ALA A 28 -0.48 -13.31 -3.15
N CYS A 29 0.47 -12.97 -4.02
CA CYS A 29 0.32 -11.91 -5.01
C CYS A 29 -0.04 -12.46 -6.39
N THR A 30 -1.11 -11.95 -6.97
CA THR A 30 -1.54 -12.24 -8.34
C THR A 30 -1.68 -10.96 -9.15
N VAL A 31 -1.40 -11.04 -10.45
CA VAL A 31 -1.75 -9.97 -11.39
C VAL A 31 -3.26 -9.98 -11.69
N ALA A 32 -3.76 -8.92 -12.34
CA ALA A 32 -5.19 -8.70 -12.58
C ALA A 32 -5.89 -9.81 -13.39
N ASP A 33 -5.15 -10.58 -14.19
CA ASP A 33 -5.65 -11.74 -14.95
C ASP A 33 -5.69 -13.04 -14.13
N GLY A 34 -5.26 -12.99 -12.87
CA GLY A 34 -5.20 -14.13 -11.94
C GLY A 34 -3.90 -14.92 -12.00
N ALA A 35 -2.94 -14.57 -12.85
CA ALA A 35 -1.66 -15.26 -12.89
C ALA A 35 -0.85 -14.99 -11.60
N PRO A 36 -0.13 -16.00 -11.07
CA PRO A 36 0.68 -15.83 -9.88
C PRO A 36 1.88 -14.93 -10.18
N LEU A 37 2.07 -13.91 -9.36
CA LEU A 37 3.24 -13.03 -9.40
C LEU A 37 4.30 -13.50 -8.39
N GLY A 38 3.85 -13.95 -7.22
CA GLY A 38 4.74 -14.37 -6.14
C GLY A 38 4.07 -14.30 -4.78
N GLU A 39 4.89 -14.19 -3.74
CA GLU A 39 4.47 -14.15 -2.34
C GLU A 39 5.16 -12.97 -1.64
N LEU A 40 4.37 -12.12 -1.00
CA LEU A 40 4.82 -11.00 -0.20
C LEU A 40 4.75 -11.36 1.27
N THR A 41 5.89 -11.45 1.93
CA THR A 41 5.97 -11.50 3.40
C THR A 41 6.22 -10.10 3.92
N LEU A 42 5.24 -9.52 4.61
CA LEU A 42 5.36 -8.22 5.27
C LEU A 42 5.76 -8.42 6.73
N PHE A 43 6.77 -7.68 7.16
CA PHE A 43 7.23 -7.60 8.54
C PHE A 43 6.76 -6.31 9.21
N VAL A 44 7.04 -6.18 10.50
CA VAL A 44 6.70 -4.98 11.27
C VAL A 44 7.42 -3.76 10.69
N ALA A 45 6.77 -2.59 10.74
CA ALA A 45 7.32 -1.31 10.30
C ALA A 45 7.70 -1.19 8.81
N GLY A 46 7.15 -2.06 7.96
CA GLY A 46 7.23 -1.91 6.50
C GLY A 46 8.42 -2.59 5.84
N ASP A 47 9.25 -3.34 6.57
CA ASP A 47 10.19 -4.26 5.94
C ASP A 47 9.42 -5.41 5.27
N TYR A 48 9.87 -5.89 4.12
CA TYR A 48 9.24 -7.02 3.44
C TYR A 48 10.25 -7.94 2.76
N SER A 49 9.83 -9.17 2.50
CA SER A 49 10.48 -10.11 1.59
C SER A 49 9.49 -10.50 0.50
N PHE A 50 9.93 -10.46 -0.76
CA PHE A 50 9.14 -10.87 -1.91
C PHE A 50 9.81 -12.08 -2.57
N LYS A 51 9.07 -13.17 -2.68
CA LYS A 51 9.47 -14.41 -3.34
C LYS A 51 8.75 -14.49 -4.69
N ASP A 52 9.49 -14.53 -5.79
CA ASP A 52 8.92 -14.68 -7.12
C ASP A 52 8.45 -16.13 -7.38
N THR A 53 7.83 -16.36 -8.54
CA THR A 53 7.38 -17.70 -8.96
C THR A 53 8.52 -18.69 -9.25
N ASN A 54 9.76 -18.21 -9.40
CA ASN A 54 10.96 -19.04 -9.57
C ASN A 54 11.59 -19.43 -8.21
N GLY A 55 11.02 -18.97 -7.10
CA GLY A 55 11.53 -19.20 -5.74
C GLY A 55 12.69 -18.28 -5.35
N VAL A 56 12.96 -17.22 -6.12
CA VAL A 56 13.97 -16.22 -5.79
C VAL A 56 13.35 -15.20 -4.85
N SER A 57 13.93 -15.06 -3.67
CA SER A 57 13.51 -14.07 -2.67
C SER A 57 14.43 -12.86 -2.64
N ALA A 58 13.85 -11.67 -2.56
CA ALA A 58 14.59 -10.45 -2.28
C ALA A 58 13.79 -9.54 -1.34
N SER A 59 14.50 -8.82 -0.49
CA SER A 59 13.90 -7.96 0.53
C SER A 59 13.85 -6.50 0.09
N GLY A 60 12.96 -5.75 0.72
CA GLY A 60 12.88 -4.31 0.55
C GLY A 60 12.12 -3.67 1.69
N GLN A 61 11.83 -2.39 1.51
CA GLN A 61 11.08 -1.59 2.45
C GLN A 61 9.92 -0.91 1.72
N VAL A 62 8.78 -0.81 2.39
CA VAL A 62 7.64 0.04 2.03
C VAL A 62 7.47 1.13 3.09
N ALA A 63 7.10 2.32 2.64
CA ALA A 63 6.53 3.34 3.51
C ALA A 63 5.01 3.25 3.46
N SER A 64 4.33 3.60 4.56
CA SER A 64 2.90 3.81 4.56
C SER A 64 2.50 5.19 5.09
N ALA A 65 1.44 5.74 4.51
CA ALA A 65 0.81 6.97 4.94
C ALA A 65 -0.71 6.78 4.85
N GLY A 66 -1.38 6.64 6.00
CA GLY A 66 -2.77 6.16 6.01
C GLY A 66 -2.84 4.75 5.40
N THR A 67 -3.65 4.56 4.37
CA THR A 67 -3.77 3.30 3.63
C THR A 67 -2.81 3.16 2.45
N ASP A 68 -2.12 4.24 2.07
CA ASP A 68 -1.19 4.23 0.94
C ASP A 68 0.08 3.46 1.32
N VAL A 69 0.58 2.67 0.37
CA VAL A 69 1.81 1.87 0.47
C VAL A 69 2.72 2.24 -0.69
N ASN A 70 3.91 2.72 -0.37
CA ASN A 70 4.91 3.11 -1.35
C ASN A 70 6.20 2.31 -1.15
N PRO A 71 6.56 1.41 -2.07
CA PRO A 71 7.85 0.72 -2.06
C PRO A 71 9.05 1.68 -2.17
N LEU A 72 9.89 1.68 -1.14
CA LEU A 72 11.12 2.45 -1.08
C LEU A 72 12.33 1.69 -1.63
N SER A 73 12.30 0.36 -1.64
CA SER A 73 13.39 -0.48 -2.15
C SER A 73 12.89 -1.88 -2.52
N GLY A 74 13.80 -2.71 -3.05
CA GLY A 74 13.53 -4.11 -3.38
C GLY A 74 12.67 -4.34 -4.63
N PRO A 75 12.18 -5.58 -4.83
CA PRO A 75 11.45 -5.98 -6.04
C PRO A 75 10.21 -5.14 -6.33
N LEU A 76 9.42 -4.78 -5.31
CA LEU A 76 8.20 -4.00 -5.51
C LEU A 76 8.51 -2.61 -6.10
N ARG A 77 9.62 -1.98 -5.65
CA ARG A 77 10.08 -0.70 -6.24
C ARG A 77 10.64 -0.88 -7.64
N GLN A 78 11.38 -1.96 -7.91
CA GLN A 78 11.92 -2.24 -9.24
C GLN A 78 10.81 -2.46 -10.27
N MET A 79 9.71 -3.10 -9.86
CA MET A 79 8.48 -3.24 -10.63
C MET A 79 7.66 -1.94 -10.71
N GLN A 80 8.12 -0.85 -10.05
CA GLN A 80 7.45 0.45 -9.99
C GLN A 80 6.00 0.35 -9.52
N LEU A 81 5.75 -0.55 -8.56
CA LEU A 81 4.44 -0.72 -7.97
C LEU A 81 4.19 0.38 -6.94
N THR A 82 3.01 0.98 -6.97
CA THR A 82 2.47 1.81 -5.88
C THR A 82 1.16 1.20 -5.44
N GLY A 83 0.82 1.23 -4.17
CA GLY A 83 -0.37 0.52 -3.72
C GLY A 83 -1.08 1.14 -2.56
N VAL A 84 -2.15 0.46 -2.18
CA VAL A 84 -2.93 0.71 -0.98
C VAL A 84 -3.17 -0.62 -0.28
N PHE A 85 -3.29 -0.60 1.04
CA PHE A 85 -3.82 -1.74 1.77
C PHE A 85 -5.22 -1.41 2.30
N GLY A 86 -6.04 -2.44 2.44
CA GLY A 86 -7.35 -2.36 3.03
C GLY A 86 -7.78 -3.71 3.57
N THR A 87 -9.07 -3.85 3.79
CA THR A 87 -9.67 -5.08 4.28
C THR A 87 -10.73 -5.54 3.27
N ASP A 88 -10.77 -6.84 2.98
CA ASP A 88 -11.85 -7.42 2.18
C ASP A 88 -13.15 -7.62 2.99
N ASP A 89 -14.20 -8.12 2.33
CA ASP A 89 -15.49 -8.39 2.94
C ASP A 89 -15.42 -9.45 4.06
N ALA A 90 -14.37 -10.26 4.11
CA ALA A 90 -14.12 -11.27 5.12
C ALA A 90 -13.26 -10.76 6.30
N GLY A 91 -12.85 -9.49 6.29
CA GLY A 91 -12.01 -8.92 7.34
C GLY A 91 -10.50 -9.18 7.14
N LYS A 92 -10.08 -9.72 5.98
CA LYS A 92 -8.68 -10.02 5.68
C LYS A 92 -7.98 -8.82 5.06
N THR A 93 -6.73 -8.58 5.47
CA THR A 93 -5.91 -7.53 4.87
C THR A 93 -5.57 -7.88 3.42
N VAL A 94 -5.78 -6.93 2.52
CA VAL A 94 -5.48 -7.06 1.08
C VAL A 94 -4.68 -5.85 0.62
N PHE A 95 -3.62 -6.09 -0.14
CA PHE A 95 -2.84 -5.08 -0.84
C PHE A 95 -3.28 -5.02 -2.30
N LYS A 96 -3.43 -3.79 -2.80
CA LYS A 96 -3.69 -3.53 -4.21
C LYS A 96 -2.61 -2.60 -4.71
N PHE A 97 -1.77 -3.10 -5.61
CA PHE A 97 -0.74 -2.31 -6.27
C PHE A 97 -1.11 -2.05 -7.73
N THR A 98 -0.65 -0.91 -8.23
CA THR A 98 -0.75 -0.45 -9.61
C THR A 98 0.67 -0.26 -10.15
N GLY A 99 0.97 -0.90 -11.29
CA GLY A 99 2.24 -0.74 -11.99
C GLY A 99 2.22 0.32 -13.09
N PRO A 100 3.36 0.58 -13.75
CA PRO A 100 3.55 1.67 -14.71
C PRO A 100 2.70 1.58 -15.99
N ALA A 101 2.10 0.42 -16.28
CA ALA A 101 1.16 0.21 -17.39
C ALA A 101 -0.31 0.08 -16.94
N GLY A 102 -0.63 0.49 -15.70
CA GLY A 102 -1.94 0.25 -15.10
C GLY A 102 -2.17 -1.22 -14.72
N GLN A 103 -1.10 -2.03 -14.66
CA GLN A 103 -1.19 -3.42 -14.22
C GLN A 103 -1.70 -3.45 -12.78
N GLY A 104 -2.77 -4.20 -12.52
CA GLY A 104 -3.23 -4.46 -11.17
C GLY A 104 -2.49 -5.65 -10.58
N VAL A 105 -2.01 -5.52 -9.36
CA VAL A 105 -1.50 -6.64 -8.55
C VAL A 105 -2.29 -6.65 -7.25
N THR A 106 -2.84 -7.80 -6.88
CA THR A 106 -3.51 -8.00 -5.59
C THR A 106 -2.71 -8.97 -4.77
N CYS A 107 -2.41 -8.64 -3.51
CA CYS A 107 -1.83 -9.58 -2.55
C CYS A 107 -2.79 -9.78 -1.38
N SER A 108 -3.24 -11.01 -1.14
CA SER A 108 -4.18 -11.34 -0.07
C SER A 108 -3.76 -12.53 0.75
#